data_AF-A0A916F6M1-F1
#
_entry.id   AF-A0A916F6M1-F1
#
_cell.length_a   1.000
_cell.length_b   1.000
_cell.length_c   1.000
_cell.angle_alpha   90.00
_cell.angle_beta   90.00
_cell.angle_gamma   90.00
#
_symmetry.space_group_name_H-M   'P 1'
#
loop_
_entity.id
_entity.type
_entity.pdbx_description
1 polymer ?
#
loop_
_entity_poly.entity_id
_entity_poly.type
_entity_poly.pdbx_seq_one_letter_code
_entity_poly.pdbx_strand_id
1 'polypeptide(L)'
;TAPSPLRPAARAYAYRGLPASRFALPWRAAIEGGLPDRYATEILGPFKEALAQQIGRALQFFYSTGAFNRVDRIVLAGGAAGIRGIDELVAERLDTTTLVADPFTHLSLSSKVGPAALHRDAPAMMTAVGLALRGFD
;
A
#
# COMPACT_ATOMS: atom_id res chain seq x y z
N THR A 1 36.47 -18.04 -5.28
CA THR A 1 35.56 -18.44 -6.39
C THR A 1 34.17 -17.92 -6.08
N ALA A 2 33.79 -16.78 -6.68
CA ALA A 2 32.48 -16.18 -6.47
C ALA A 2 31.38 -17.06 -7.09
N PRO A 3 30.26 -17.32 -6.39
CA PRO A 3 29.18 -18.12 -6.94
C PRO A 3 28.47 -17.37 -8.07
N SER A 4 28.22 -18.11 -9.16
CA SER A 4 27.58 -17.64 -10.40
C SER A 4 26.18 -17.05 -10.14
N PRO A 5 25.78 -15.96 -10.84
CA PRO A 5 24.45 -15.38 -10.70
C PRO A 5 23.38 -16.32 -11.26
N LEU A 6 22.56 -16.87 -10.36
CA LEU A 6 21.39 -17.68 -10.70
C LEU A 6 20.32 -16.83 -11.43
N ARG A 7 19.70 -17.43 -12.44
CA ARG A 7 18.69 -16.81 -13.33
C ARG A 7 17.47 -16.24 -12.57
N PRO A 8 16.81 -15.19 -13.09
CA PRO A 8 15.73 -14.45 -12.41
C PRO A 8 14.58 -15.32 -11.88
N ALA A 9 14.15 -16.33 -12.64
CA ALA A 9 13.06 -17.23 -12.24
C ALA A 9 13.37 -18.09 -11.01
N ALA A 10 14.65 -18.38 -10.74
CA ALA A 10 15.07 -19.17 -9.58
C ALA A 10 14.96 -18.38 -8.26
N ARG A 11 15.01 -17.04 -8.32
CA ARG A 11 14.89 -16.18 -7.13
C ARG A 11 13.48 -16.10 -6.59
N ALA A 12 12.46 -16.14 -7.44
CA ALA A 12 11.06 -16.15 -7.00
C ALA A 12 10.70 -17.43 -6.22
N TYR A 13 11.32 -18.56 -6.56
CA TYR A 13 11.16 -19.83 -5.84
C TYR A 13 11.97 -19.92 -4.54
N ALA A 14 13.09 -19.20 -4.43
CA ALA A 14 13.95 -19.21 -3.25
C ALA A 14 13.29 -18.64 -1.98
N TYR A 15 12.10 -18.05 -2.11
CA TYR A 15 11.32 -17.52 -0.99
C TYR A 15 10.17 -18.43 -0.54
N ARG A 16 9.91 -19.56 -1.22
CA ARG A 16 8.88 -20.51 -0.81
C ARG A 16 9.37 -21.32 0.40
N GLY A 17 8.98 -20.92 1.61
CA GLY A 17 9.27 -21.63 2.87
C GLY A 17 10.11 -20.87 3.91
N LEU A 18 10.41 -19.59 3.69
CA LEU A 18 11.09 -18.76 4.71
C LEU A 18 10.10 -18.26 5.77
N PRO A 19 10.51 -18.16 7.05
CA PRO A 19 9.66 -17.66 8.13
C PRO A 19 9.18 -16.24 7.83
N ALA A 20 7.91 -15.93 8.15
CA ALA A 20 7.26 -14.65 7.84
C ALA A 20 8.05 -13.41 8.31
N SER A 21 8.87 -13.54 9.35
CA SER A 21 9.77 -12.50 9.86
C SER A 21 10.80 -11.98 8.84
N ARG A 22 11.21 -12.81 7.86
CA ARG A 22 12.13 -12.40 6.78
C ARG A 22 11.45 -11.69 5.61
N PHE A 23 10.13 -11.84 5.44
CA PHE A 23 9.34 -11.11 4.44
C PHE A 23 8.88 -9.73 4.94
N ALA A 24 8.76 -9.57 6.26
CA ALA A 24 8.43 -8.29 6.87
C ALA A 24 9.49 -7.20 6.60
N LEU A 25 10.77 -7.59 6.51
CA LEU A 25 11.89 -6.67 6.25
C LEU A 25 11.87 -6.05 4.85
N PRO A 26 11.73 -6.82 3.74
CA PRO A 26 11.63 -6.24 2.41
C PRO A 26 10.36 -5.43 2.19
N TRP A 27 9.23 -5.78 2.84
CA TRP A 27 8.01 -4.99 2.74
C TRP A 27 8.12 -3.62 3.42
N ARG A 28 8.73 -3.56 4.61
CA ARG A 28 9.04 -2.28 5.26
C ARG A 28 9.98 -1.43 4.42
N ALA A 29 11.02 -2.04 3.84
CA ALA A 29 11.90 -1.34 2.91
C ALA A 29 11.17 -0.87 1.63
N ALA A 30 10.11 -1.58 1.20
CA ALA A 30 9.27 -1.15 0.07
C ALA A 30 8.44 0.09 0.36
N ILE A 31 8.00 0.24 1.61
CA ILE A 31 7.29 1.41 2.11
C ILE A 31 8.27 2.57 2.33
N GLU A 32 9.40 2.30 2.96
CA GLU A 32 10.37 3.32 3.41
C GLU A 32 11.39 3.74 2.34
N GLY A 33 11.43 3.06 1.19
CA GLY A 33 12.33 3.41 0.07
C GLY A 33 13.77 2.90 0.23
N GLY A 34 14.00 1.86 1.04
CA GLY A 34 15.33 1.29 1.33
C GLY A 34 15.71 0.08 0.48
N LEU A 35 15.02 -0.15 -0.64
CA LEU A 35 15.27 -1.30 -1.51
C LEU A 35 16.32 -0.98 -2.59
N PRO A 36 17.14 -1.95 -3.00
CA PRO A 36 17.99 -1.79 -4.18
C PRO A 36 17.17 -1.42 -5.42
N ASP A 37 17.68 -0.53 -6.28
CA ASP A 37 16.97 0.02 -7.45
C ASP A 37 16.31 -1.03 -8.35
N ARG A 38 17.02 -2.17 -8.53
CA ARG A 38 16.49 -3.32 -9.29
C ARG A 38 15.18 -3.86 -8.70
N TYR A 39 15.04 -3.91 -7.38
CA TYR A 39 13.85 -4.45 -6.72
C TYR A 39 12.70 -3.43 -6.82
N ALA A 40 12.99 -2.14 -6.63
CA ALA A 40 11.99 -1.08 -6.80
C ALA A 40 11.39 -1.10 -8.22
N THR A 41 12.21 -1.38 -9.24
CA THR A 41 11.76 -1.39 -10.63
C THR A 41 11.16 -2.74 -11.06
N GLU A 42 11.82 -3.86 -10.77
CA GLU A 42 11.42 -5.19 -11.26
C GLU A 42 10.29 -5.84 -10.46
N ILE A 43 10.10 -5.43 -9.20
CA ILE A 43 9.10 -6.03 -8.29
C ILE A 43 8.04 -5.01 -7.91
N LEU A 44 8.46 -3.87 -7.35
CA LEU A 44 7.53 -2.90 -6.80
C LEU A 44 6.75 -2.17 -7.91
N GLY A 45 7.39 -1.81 -9.02
CA GLY A 45 6.72 -1.24 -10.19
C GLY A 45 5.56 -2.11 -10.70
N PRO A 46 5.81 -3.38 -11.08
CA PRO A 46 4.75 -4.30 -11.50
C PRO A 46 3.66 -4.53 -10.45
N PHE A 47 4.03 -4.53 -9.16
CA PHE A 47 3.04 -4.61 -8.08
C PHE A 47 2.10 -3.40 -8.07
N LYS A 48 2.63 -2.17 -8.18
CA LYS A 48 1.82 -0.95 -8.23
C LYS A 48 0.88 -0.95 -9.43
N GLU A 49 1.38 -1.36 -10.59
CA GLU A 49 0.59 -1.50 -11.83
C GLU A 49 -0.54 -2.51 -11.67
N ALA A 50 -0.22 -3.69 -11.12
CA ALA A 50 -1.22 -4.71 -10.85
C ALA A 50 -2.29 -4.20 -9.88
N LEU A 51 -1.90 -3.44 -8.84
CA LEU A 51 -2.84 -2.82 -7.90
C LEU A 51 -3.79 -1.84 -8.60
N ALA A 52 -3.26 -0.92 -9.40
CA ALA A 52 -4.08 0.03 -10.16
C ALA A 52 -5.07 -0.68 -11.08
N GLN A 53 -4.64 -1.74 -11.77
CA GLN A 53 -5.52 -2.56 -12.59
C GLN A 53 -6.61 -3.28 -11.79
N GLN A 54 -6.31 -3.79 -10.60
CA GLN A 54 -7.31 -4.41 -9.72
C GLN A 54 -8.37 -3.38 -9.29
N ILE A 55 -7.93 -2.18 -8.91
CA ILE A 55 -8.84 -1.09 -8.54
C ILE A 55 -9.72 -0.71 -9.73
N GLY A 56 -9.16 -0.56 -10.93
CA GLY A 56 -9.92 -0.26 -12.14
C GLY A 56 -11.01 -1.30 -12.44
N ARG A 57 -10.71 -2.59 -12.30
CA ARG A 57 -11.72 -3.66 -12.45
C ARG A 57 -12.82 -3.60 -11.39
N ALA A 58 -12.46 -3.30 -10.14
CA ALA A 58 -13.44 -3.13 -9.07
C ALA A 58 -14.37 -1.94 -9.35
N LEU A 59 -13.83 -0.83 -9.85
CA LEU A 59 -14.64 0.33 -10.27
C LEU A 59 -15.56 0.00 -11.44
N GLN A 60 -15.08 -0.72 -12.45
CA GLN A 60 -15.93 -1.18 -13.56
C GLN A 60 -17.09 -2.06 -13.08
N PHE A 61 -16.84 -2.98 -12.14
CA PHE A 61 -17.89 -3.79 -11.52
C PHE A 61 -18.87 -2.95 -10.68
N PHE A 62 -18.38 -1.94 -9.98
CA PHE A 62 -19.22 -1.00 -9.24
C PHE A 62 -20.16 -0.22 -10.18
N TYR A 63 -19.64 0.28 -11.31
CA TYR A 63 -20.44 1.00 -12.30
C TYR A 63 -21.45 0.12 -13.03
N SER A 64 -21.18 -1.17 -13.21
CA SER A 64 -22.12 -2.08 -13.89
C SER A 64 -23.30 -2.51 -13.03
N THR A 65 -23.23 -2.30 -11.71
CA THR A 65 -24.24 -2.75 -10.74
C THR A 65 -25.02 -1.61 -10.08
N GLY A 66 -24.54 -0.37 -10.18
CA GLY A 66 -25.10 0.81 -9.52
C GLY A 66 -25.75 1.84 -10.46
N ALA A 67 -26.43 2.83 -9.85
CA ALA A 67 -26.94 4.02 -10.54
C ALA A 67 -25.88 5.13 -10.72
N PHE A 68 -24.71 4.98 -10.10
CA PHE A 68 -23.60 5.91 -10.18
C PHE A 68 -22.60 5.46 -11.25
N ASN A 69 -22.19 6.37 -12.14
CA ASN A 69 -21.28 6.10 -13.24
C ASN A 69 -19.89 6.75 -13.09
N ARG A 70 -19.64 7.41 -11.96
CA ARG A 70 -18.37 8.09 -11.67
C ARG A 70 -18.09 8.12 -10.17
N VAL A 71 -16.81 8.01 -9.82
CA VAL A 71 -16.28 8.29 -8.48
C VAL A 71 -15.46 9.58 -8.53
N ASP A 72 -15.66 10.46 -7.55
CA ASP A 72 -14.92 11.74 -7.48
C ASP A 72 -13.49 11.55 -6.94
N ARG A 73 -13.32 10.67 -5.94
CA ARG A 73 -12.03 10.43 -5.28
C ARG A 73 -11.86 8.98 -4.85
N ILE A 74 -10.62 8.51 -4.93
CA ILE A 74 -10.18 7.23 -4.39
C ILE A 74 -9.38 7.50 -3.11
N VAL A 75 -9.72 6.80 -2.03
CA VAL A 75 -8.98 6.89 -0.76
C VAL A 75 -8.29 5.55 -0.52
N LEU A 76 -6.96 5.54 -0.50
CA LEU A 76 -6.15 4.35 -0.27
C LEU A 76 -5.92 4.16 1.23
N ALA A 77 -6.27 2.98 1.74
CA ALA A 77 -6.03 2.58 3.12
C ALA A 77 -5.31 1.21 3.18
N GLY A 78 -4.88 0.83 4.37
CA GLY A 78 -4.10 -0.38 4.62
C GLY A 78 -2.59 -0.18 4.48
N GLY A 79 -1.81 -1.21 4.84
CA GLY A 79 -0.33 -1.11 4.82
C GLY A 79 0.27 -0.87 3.43
N ALA A 80 -0.42 -1.27 2.35
CA ALA A 80 0.05 -1.03 0.98
C ALA A 80 -0.09 0.43 0.55
N ALA A 81 -1.00 1.20 1.17
CA ALA A 81 -1.15 2.62 0.87
C ALA A 81 0.05 3.45 1.36
N GLY A 82 0.91 2.90 2.22
CA GLY A 82 2.16 3.53 2.63
C GLY A 82 3.28 3.44 1.58
N ILE A 83 3.11 2.70 0.49
CA ILE A 83 4.11 2.64 -0.58
C ILE A 83 4.22 4.03 -1.21
N ARG A 84 5.41 4.63 -1.13
CA ARG A 84 5.68 5.93 -1.77
C ARG A 84 5.32 5.91 -3.25
N GLY A 85 4.57 6.90 -3.73
CA GLY A 85 4.29 7.02 -5.16
C GLY A 85 3.14 6.13 -5.65
N ILE A 86 2.30 5.59 -4.76
CA ILE A 86 1.22 4.67 -5.14
C ILE A 86 -0.05 5.43 -5.53
N ASP A 87 -0.39 6.46 -4.78
CA ASP A 87 -1.53 7.34 -5.02
C ASP A 87 -1.39 8.09 -6.33
N GLU A 88 -0.21 8.62 -6.67
CA GLU A 88 0.01 9.27 -7.95
C GLU A 88 -0.11 8.30 -9.13
N LEU A 89 0.44 7.09 -9.00
CA LEU A 89 0.33 6.06 -10.04
C LEU A 89 -1.13 5.63 -10.24
N VAL A 90 -1.87 5.41 -9.15
CA VAL A 90 -3.29 5.05 -9.23
C VAL A 90 -4.10 6.19 -9.83
N ALA A 91 -3.81 7.45 -9.45
CA ALA A 91 -4.48 8.62 -10.00
C ALA A 91 -4.25 8.77 -11.50
N GLU A 92 -3.01 8.59 -11.95
CA GLU A 92 -2.64 8.63 -13.37
C GLU A 92 -3.33 7.53 -14.17
N ARG A 93 -3.33 6.29 -13.66
CA ARG A 93 -3.88 5.13 -14.38
C ARG A 93 -5.40 5.10 -14.44
N LEU A 94 -6.07 5.68 -13.47
CA LEU A 94 -7.53 5.65 -13.36
C LEU A 94 -8.18 7.01 -13.66
N ASP A 95 -7.39 8.04 -13.98
CA ASP A 95 -7.86 9.41 -14.21
C ASP A 95 -8.82 9.89 -13.10
N THR A 96 -8.47 9.55 -11.85
CA THR A 96 -9.29 9.82 -10.67
C THR A 96 -8.42 10.28 -9.52
N THR A 97 -8.77 11.40 -8.90
CA THR A 97 -8.01 11.94 -7.77
C THR A 97 -7.89 10.89 -6.67
N THR A 98 -6.66 10.54 -6.32
CA THR A 98 -6.36 9.50 -5.33
C THR A 98 -5.57 10.10 -4.18
N LEU A 99 -5.90 9.72 -2.95
CA LEU A 99 -5.22 10.18 -1.74
C LEU A 99 -5.03 9.03 -0.75
N VAL A 100 -3.96 9.12 0.06
CA VAL A 100 -3.70 8.17 1.14
C VAL A 100 -4.48 8.56 2.39
N ALA A 101 -5.15 7.60 3.03
CA ALA A 101 -5.95 7.83 4.22
C ALA A 101 -5.08 8.15 5.44
N ASP A 102 -5.41 9.21 6.15
CA ASP A 102 -4.87 9.51 7.48
C ASP A 102 -6.01 9.75 8.49
N PRO A 103 -6.38 8.73 9.29
CA PRO A 103 -7.44 8.85 10.28
C PRO A 103 -7.10 9.79 11.45
N PHE A 104 -5.85 10.22 11.61
CA PHE A 104 -5.42 11.03 12.74
C PHE A 104 -5.43 12.53 12.45
N THR A 105 -5.69 12.94 11.20
CA THR A 105 -5.68 14.35 10.75
C THR A 105 -6.53 15.28 11.63
N HIS A 106 -7.63 14.77 12.19
CA HIS A 106 -8.56 15.54 13.03
C HIS A 106 -8.63 15.04 14.49
N LEU A 107 -7.68 14.18 14.91
CA LEU A 107 -7.62 13.66 16.26
C LEU A 107 -6.55 14.38 17.09
N SER A 108 -6.86 14.63 18.36
CA SER A 108 -5.86 15.15 19.30
C SER A 108 -4.93 14.02 19.74
N LEU A 109 -3.64 14.18 19.54
CA LEU A 109 -2.63 13.20 19.93
C LEU A 109 -2.08 13.49 21.33
N SER A 110 -2.02 12.46 22.17
CA SER A 110 -1.37 12.53 23.48
C SER A 110 0.14 12.70 23.34
N SER A 111 0.78 13.42 24.27
CA SER A 111 2.23 13.60 24.33
C SER A 111 3.03 12.29 24.48
N LYS A 112 2.36 11.19 24.84
CA LYS A 112 2.95 9.85 24.92
C LYS A 112 3.05 9.15 23.55
N VAL A 113 2.45 9.70 22.51
CA VAL A 113 2.41 9.11 21.17
C VAL A 113 3.43 9.80 20.28
N GLY A 114 4.29 9.01 19.62
CA GLY A 114 5.24 9.54 18.63
C GLY A 114 4.54 9.87 17.31
N PRO A 115 4.36 11.14 16.93
CA PRO A 115 3.53 11.51 15.77
C PRO A 115 4.10 10.99 14.45
N ALA A 116 5.42 11.01 14.27
CA ALA A 116 6.06 10.52 13.05
C ALA A 116 5.83 9.01 12.81
N ALA A 117 5.95 8.20 13.88
CA ALA A 117 5.69 6.77 13.78
C ALA A 117 4.20 6.48 13.54
N LEU A 118 3.32 7.29 14.14
CA LEU A 118 1.88 7.18 13.98
C LEU A 118 1.46 7.47 12.53
N HIS A 119 1.86 8.62 11.97
CA HIS A 119 1.50 9.01 10.60
C HIS A 119 2.02 8.02 9.55
N ARG A 120 3.21 7.43 9.77
CA ARG A 120 3.74 6.39 8.88
C ARG A 120 2.83 5.16 8.82
N ASP A 121 2.28 4.76 9.96
CA ASP A 121 1.45 3.55 10.07
C ASP A 121 -0.05 3.88 9.93
N ALA A 122 -0.40 5.16 9.76
CA ALA A 122 -1.77 5.67 9.79
C ALA A 122 -2.73 5.05 8.77
N PRO A 123 -2.34 4.83 7.50
CA PRO A 123 -3.24 4.21 6.53
C PRO A 123 -3.65 2.79 6.94
N ALA A 124 -2.77 2.07 7.66
CA ALA A 124 -3.06 0.73 8.17
C ALA A 124 -3.97 0.73 9.41
N MET A 125 -4.15 1.88 10.07
CA MET A 125 -4.90 2.00 11.32
C MET A 125 -6.38 2.33 11.12
N MET A 126 -6.84 2.55 9.88
CA MET A 126 -8.24 2.91 9.58
C MET A 126 -9.26 1.99 10.28
N THR A 127 -9.07 0.67 10.22
CA THR A 127 -9.98 -0.29 10.88
C THR A 127 -9.92 -0.20 12.40
N ALA A 128 -8.72 -0.07 12.98
CA ALA A 128 -8.55 0.05 14.43
C ALA A 128 -9.19 1.34 14.96
N VAL A 129 -8.99 2.45 14.26
CA VAL A 129 -9.63 3.74 14.57
C VAL A 129 -11.14 3.62 14.46
N GLY A 130 -11.68 3.03 13.39
CA GLY A 130 -13.12 2.82 13.25
C GLY A 130 -13.73 1.99 14.38
N LEU A 131 -13.04 0.92 14.81
CA LEU A 131 -13.47 0.11 15.97
C LEU A 131 -13.43 0.89 17.29
N ALA A 132 -12.41 1.75 17.48
CA ALA A 132 -12.31 2.61 18.66
C ALA A 132 -13.42 3.67 18.68
N LEU A 133 -13.73 4.27 17.54
CA LEU A 133 -14.79 5.29 17.40
C LEU A 133 -16.18 4.73 17.68
N ARG A 134 -16.43 3.44 17.44
CA ARG A 134 -17.71 2.79 17.75
C ARG A 134 -18.09 2.89 19.24
N GLY A 135 -17.12 3.05 20.14
CA GLY A 135 -17.39 3.23 21.57
C GLY A 135 -17.88 4.61 21.97
N PHE A 136 -17.93 5.57 21.03
CA PHE A 136 -18.37 6.94 21.24
C PHE A 136 -19.72 7.26 20.59
N ASP A 137 -20.38 6.24 20.02
CA ASP A 137 -21.72 6.29 19.41
C ASP A 137 -22.79 5.81 20.42
#